data_AF-A0A1V2NSV2-F1
#
_entry.id   AF-A0A1V2NSV2-F1
#
_cell.length_a   1.000
_cell.length_b   1.000
_cell.length_c   1.000
_cell.angle_alpha   90.00
_cell.angle_beta   90.00
_cell.angle_gamma   90.00
#
_symmetry.space_group_name_H-M   'P 1'
#
loop_
_entity.id
_entity.type
_entity.pdbx_description
1 polymer ?
#
loop_
_entity_poly.entity_id
_entity_poly.type
_entity_poly.pdbx_seq_one_letter_code
_entity_poly.pdbx_strand_id
1 'polypeptide(L)'
;MGNTRPDTSAKTPAYADLLCDYANTLDVDVDALCADSLVDPAGLTDWLRAHNLLGPDEQADGDDLAIARTFRSGLRTAMLRHTEGDHTSTVADLDDAAGRLPLRVVFDGARPRLAPTVGGARGGLARLLVAVAEAESDDAWRRLKICVADECQWAFYDTSKNRSRHWCSMGVCGNRQKTRTYRSRQRANRS
;
A
#
# COMPACT_ATOMS: atom_id res chain seq x y z
N MET A 1 -44.01 -1.30 0.45
CA MET A 1 -43.18 -0.60 1.46
C MET A 1 -41.72 -0.95 1.19
N GLY A 2 -41.13 -0.31 0.17
CA GLY A 2 -39.73 -0.49 -0.17
C GLY A 2 -38.92 0.50 0.64
N ASN A 3 -38.23 0.03 1.67
CA ASN A 3 -37.35 0.88 2.46
C ASN A 3 -35.95 0.81 1.83
N THR A 4 -35.59 1.86 1.09
CA THR A 4 -34.25 2.06 0.54
C THR A 4 -33.58 3.21 1.28
N ARG A 5 -32.50 2.93 2.04
CA ARG A 5 -31.20 3.66 2.09
C ARG A 5 -30.47 3.54 3.46
N PRO A 6 -29.13 3.69 3.52
CA PRO A 6 -28.15 3.71 2.43
C PRO A 6 -27.02 2.67 2.58
N ASP A 7 -26.54 2.17 1.44
CA ASP A 7 -25.17 1.70 1.25
C ASP A 7 -24.26 2.93 1.36
N THR A 8 -23.52 3.04 2.47
CA THR A 8 -22.35 3.91 2.57
C THR A 8 -21.11 3.03 2.53
N SER A 9 -20.83 2.42 1.37
CA SER A 9 -19.45 2.04 1.05
C SER A 9 -18.61 3.32 1.10
N ALA A 10 -17.88 3.50 2.20
CA ALA A 10 -16.95 4.60 2.33
C ALA A 10 -16.00 4.53 1.14
N LYS A 11 -15.99 5.57 0.31
CA LYS A 11 -15.07 5.70 -0.81
C LYS A 11 -13.65 5.57 -0.25
N THR A 12 -12.82 4.73 -0.86
CA THR A 12 -11.42 4.58 -0.44
C THR A 12 -10.76 5.96 -0.42
N PRO A 13 -10.10 6.36 0.68
CA PRO A 13 -9.38 7.62 0.72
C PRO A 13 -8.25 7.64 -0.32
N ALA A 14 -7.97 8.80 -0.92
CA ALA A 14 -6.96 8.92 -1.98
C ALA A 14 -5.56 8.47 -1.53
N TYR A 15 -5.17 8.72 -0.27
CA TYR A 15 -3.92 8.23 0.28
C TYR A 15 -3.86 6.70 0.31
N ALA A 16 -4.98 6.03 0.55
CA ALA A 16 -5.03 4.58 0.63
C ALA A 16 -4.88 3.95 -0.75
N ASP A 17 -5.54 4.51 -1.77
CA ASP A 17 -5.36 4.08 -3.16
C ASP A 17 -3.90 4.29 -3.60
N LEU A 18 -3.31 5.46 -3.31
CA LEU A 18 -1.92 5.77 -3.63
C LEU A 18 -0.92 4.82 -2.97
N LEU A 19 -1.08 4.53 -1.68
CA LEU A 19 -0.18 3.65 -0.93
C LEU A 19 -0.33 2.18 -1.36
N CYS A 20 -1.56 1.72 -1.65
CA CYS A 20 -1.79 0.38 -2.18
C CYS A 20 -1.19 0.24 -3.58
N ASP A 21 -1.41 1.20 -4.47
CA ASP A 21 -0.82 1.19 -5.82
C ASP A 21 0.72 1.15 -5.75
N TYR A 22 1.32 2.01 -4.93
CA TYR A 22 2.76 2.04 -4.72
C TYR A 22 3.30 0.70 -4.20
N ALA A 23 2.65 0.10 -3.20
CA ALA A 23 3.02 -1.21 -2.68
C ALA A 23 2.91 -2.30 -3.75
N ASN A 24 1.95 -2.18 -4.67
CA ASN A 24 1.70 -3.13 -5.76
C ASN A 24 2.56 -2.91 -7.00
N THR A 25 3.45 -1.91 -7.01
CA THR A 25 4.53 -1.85 -8.01
C THR A 25 5.44 -3.07 -7.94
N LEU A 26 5.39 -3.83 -6.83
CA LEU A 26 5.89 -5.19 -6.74
C LEU A 26 4.71 -6.17 -6.77
N ASP A 27 4.54 -6.85 -7.90
CA ASP A 27 3.58 -7.93 -8.05
C ASP A 27 4.23 -9.27 -7.72
N VAL A 28 3.91 -9.80 -6.54
CA VAL A 28 4.40 -11.10 -6.05
C VAL A 28 3.34 -12.16 -6.32
N ASP A 29 3.09 -12.45 -7.58
CA ASP A 29 2.41 -13.69 -7.99
C ASP A 29 3.48 -14.79 -8.09
N VAL A 30 3.31 -15.89 -7.35
CA VAL A 30 4.25 -17.03 -7.35
C VAL A 30 4.09 -17.91 -8.61
N ASP A 31 2.98 -17.78 -9.33
CA ASP A 31 2.71 -18.51 -10.58
C ASP A 31 3.05 -17.68 -11.84
N ALA A 32 3.34 -16.38 -11.68
CA ALA A 32 3.89 -15.52 -12.72
C ALA A 32 5.32 -15.09 -12.37
N LEU A 33 6.10 -14.59 -13.34
CA LEU A 33 7.34 -13.90 -13.00
C LEU A 33 6.99 -12.74 -12.06
N CYS A 34 7.57 -12.70 -10.87
CA CYS A 34 7.51 -11.55 -9.96
C CYS A 34 7.81 -10.29 -10.77
N ALA A 35 6.79 -9.47 -10.99
CA ALA A 35 6.89 -8.29 -11.83
C ALA A 35 7.14 -7.08 -10.93
N ASP A 36 8.39 -6.62 -10.93
CA ASP A 36 8.75 -5.36 -10.31
C ASP A 36 8.68 -4.25 -11.36
N SER A 37 7.84 -3.23 -11.15
CA SER A 37 7.76 -2.05 -12.03
C SER A 37 8.86 -1.03 -11.74
N LEU A 38 9.52 -1.13 -10.58
CA LEU A 38 10.62 -0.26 -10.16
C LEU A 38 11.96 -0.97 -10.40
N VAL A 39 12.23 -1.45 -11.62
CA VAL A 39 13.48 -2.15 -11.97
C VAL A 39 14.66 -1.20 -12.05
N ASP A 40 14.42 0.01 -12.55
CA ASP A 40 15.42 1.03 -12.82
C ASP A 40 14.86 2.44 -12.48
N PRO A 41 15.68 3.50 -12.53
CA PRO A 41 15.21 4.85 -12.23
C PRO A 41 14.15 5.36 -13.21
N ALA A 42 14.13 4.88 -14.46
CA ALA A 42 13.11 5.28 -15.43
C ALA A 42 11.72 4.77 -15.03
N GLY A 43 11.63 3.51 -14.58
CA GLY A 43 10.38 2.95 -14.04
C GLY A 43 9.84 3.73 -12.82
N LEU A 44 10.72 4.13 -11.90
CA LEU A 44 10.32 5.01 -10.79
C LEU A 44 9.83 6.37 -11.28
N THR A 45 10.54 6.94 -12.24
CA THR A 45 10.19 8.23 -12.83
C THR A 45 8.79 8.18 -13.47
N ASP A 46 8.53 7.16 -14.28
CA ASP A 46 7.26 6.98 -14.97
C ASP A 46 6.11 6.77 -13.96
N TRP A 47 6.32 5.96 -12.93
CA TRP A 47 5.34 5.75 -11.87
C TRP A 47 5.02 7.04 -11.11
N LEU A 48 6.04 7.82 -10.72
CA LEU A 48 5.83 9.09 -10.02
C LEU A 48 5.10 10.12 -10.90
N ARG A 49 5.41 10.20 -12.21
CA ARG A 49 4.68 11.08 -13.13
C ARG A 49 3.23 10.66 -13.30
N ALA A 50 2.96 9.36 -13.46
CA ALA A 50 1.60 8.84 -13.57
C ALA A 50 0.71 9.22 -12.36
N HIS A 51 1.33 9.40 -11.19
CA HIS A 51 0.68 9.83 -9.95
C HIS A 51 0.75 11.33 -9.66
N ASN A 52 1.23 12.15 -10.60
CA ASN A 52 1.44 13.60 -10.44
C ASN A 52 2.34 13.97 -9.26
N LEU A 53 3.32 13.11 -8.94
CA LEU A 53 4.28 13.31 -7.86
C LEU A 53 5.62 13.88 -8.35
N LEU A 54 5.82 13.95 -9.67
CA LEU A 54 7.03 14.39 -10.34
C LEU A 54 6.68 15.27 -11.54
N GLY A 55 7.44 16.36 -11.73
CA GLY A 55 7.29 17.25 -12.88
C GLY A 55 7.68 16.58 -14.21
N PRO A 56 7.27 17.17 -15.35
CA PRO A 56 7.50 16.58 -16.68
C PRO A 56 8.98 16.40 -17.04
N ASP A 57 9.82 17.37 -16.65
CA ASP A 57 11.25 17.39 -16.97
C ASP A 57 12.13 16.76 -15.88
N GLU A 58 11.55 16.35 -14.76
CA GLU A 58 12.27 15.74 -13.64
C GLU A 58 12.43 14.22 -13.86
N GLN A 59 13.54 13.68 -13.35
CA GLN A 59 13.87 12.25 -13.40
C GLN A 59 14.30 11.77 -12.02
N ALA A 60 14.07 10.50 -11.73
CA ALA A 60 14.67 9.82 -10.59
C ALA A 60 16.08 9.34 -10.95
N ASP A 61 16.95 9.27 -9.95
CA ASP A 61 18.27 8.65 -10.06
C ASP A 61 18.33 7.30 -9.33
N GLY A 62 19.52 6.69 -9.28
CA GLY A 62 19.75 5.42 -8.59
C GLY A 62 19.57 5.50 -7.07
N ASP A 63 19.82 6.65 -6.45
CA ASP A 63 19.65 6.84 -5.01
C ASP A 63 18.16 6.97 -4.65
N ASP A 64 17.40 7.70 -5.47
CA ASP A 64 15.94 7.77 -5.37
C ASP A 64 15.30 6.39 -5.54
N LEU A 65 15.78 5.59 -6.49
CA LEU A 65 15.31 4.21 -6.67
C LEU A 65 15.60 3.33 -5.45
N ALA A 66 16.79 3.45 -4.87
CA ALA A 66 17.15 2.71 -3.66
C ALA A 66 16.23 3.08 -2.49
N ILE A 67 15.97 4.38 -2.26
CA ILE A 67 15.04 4.86 -1.24
C ILE A 67 13.63 4.32 -1.51
N ALA A 68 13.16 4.40 -2.75
CA ALA A 68 11.84 3.91 -3.13
C ALA A 68 11.69 2.41 -2.83
N ARG A 69 12.69 1.60 -3.18
CA ARG A 69 12.64 0.15 -2.90
C ARG A 69 12.65 -0.14 -1.40
N THR A 70 13.51 0.52 -0.63
CA THR A 70 13.51 0.38 0.84
C THR A 70 12.16 0.79 1.45
N PHE A 71 11.62 1.94 1.01
CA PHE A 71 10.33 2.43 1.48
C PHE A 71 9.20 1.46 1.16
N ARG A 72 9.16 0.95 -0.08
CA ARG A 72 8.17 -0.05 -0.52
C ARG A 72 8.27 -1.34 0.29
N SER A 73 9.48 -1.86 0.51
CA SER A 73 9.70 -3.06 1.32
C SER A 73 9.18 -2.86 2.74
N GLY A 74 9.55 -1.77 3.40
CA GLY A 74 9.05 -1.42 4.73
C GLY A 74 7.53 -1.27 4.78
N LEU A 75 6.94 -0.57 3.81
CA LEU A 75 5.50 -0.40 3.71
C LEU A 75 4.77 -1.75 3.58
N ARG A 76 5.26 -2.64 2.71
CA ARG A 76 4.69 -3.98 2.52
C ARG A 76 4.82 -4.84 3.79
N THR A 77 5.96 -4.78 4.49
CA THR A 77 6.13 -5.45 5.79
C THR A 77 5.14 -4.95 6.83
N ALA A 78 4.91 -3.64 6.93
CA ALA A 78 3.90 -3.08 7.83
C ALA A 78 2.49 -3.59 7.49
N MET A 79 2.12 -3.54 6.20
CA MET A 79 0.82 -4.01 5.73
C MET A 79 0.61 -5.52 5.95
N LEU A 80 1.65 -6.35 5.85
CA LEU A 80 1.59 -7.77 6.21
C LEU A 80 1.29 -7.95 7.70
N ARG A 81 2.00 -7.24 8.57
CA ARG A 81 1.77 -7.27 10.02
C ARG A 81 0.36 -6.81 10.39
N HIS A 82 -0.18 -5.81 9.70
CA HIS A 82 -1.57 -5.38 9.90
C HIS A 82 -2.58 -6.49 9.60
N THR A 83 -2.29 -7.34 8.62
CA THR A 83 -3.09 -8.51 8.31
C THR A 83 -3.02 -9.57 9.42
N GLU A 84 -1.86 -9.70 10.07
CA GLU A 84 -1.62 -10.62 11.20
C GLU A 84 -2.12 -10.08 12.56
N GLY A 85 -2.55 -8.81 12.60
CA GLY A 85 -3.00 -8.14 13.83
C GLY A 85 -1.88 -7.53 14.66
N ASP A 86 -0.65 -7.47 14.14
CA ASP A 86 0.45 -6.73 14.74
C ASP A 86 0.47 -5.28 14.22
N HIS A 87 0.37 -4.34 15.15
CA HIS A 87 0.35 -2.90 14.88
C HIS A 87 1.39 -2.13 15.69
N THR A 88 2.22 -2.84 16.45
CA THR A 88 3.14 -2.23 17.44
C THR A 88 4.60 -2.39 17.06
N SER A 89 4.93 -3.40 16.25
CA SER A 89 6.31 -3.67 15.88
C SER A 89 6.85 -2.63 14.90
N THR A 90 8.03 -2.09 15.21
CA THR A 90 8.76 -1.18 14.33
C THR A 90 9.18 -1.87 13.04
N VAL A 91 9.20 -1.14 11.93
CA VAL A 91 9.69 -1.63 10.63
C VAL A 91 10.92 -0.83 10.24
N ALA A 92 12.10 -1.45 10.39
CA ALA A 92 13.39 -0.77 10.22
C ALA A 92 13.55 -0.13 8.83
N ASP A 93 13.18 -0.85 7.77
CA ASP A 93 13.25 -0.30 6.39
C ASP A 93 12.34 0.93 6.21
N LEU A 94 11.18 0.94 6.87
CA LEU A 94 10.26 2.07 6.79
C LEU A 94 10.84 3.29 7.50
N ASP A 95 11.50 3.08 8.66
CA ASP A 95 12.19 4.10 9.44
C ASP A 95 13.44 4.65 8.70
N ASP A 96 14.26 3.77 8.13
CA ASP A 96 15.43 4.13 7.31
C ASP A 96 15.02 4.99 6.10
N ALA A 97 14.00 4.57 5.37
CA ALA A 97 13.47 5.35 4.26
C ALA A 97 12.92 6.71 4.72
N ALA A 98 12.18 6.74 5.84
CA ALA A 98 11.62 7.99 6.38
C ALA A 98 12.72 8.99 6.75
N GLY A 99 13.84 8.52 7.32
CA GLY A 99 15.01 9.36 7.63
C GLY A 99 15.65 10.04 6.42
N ARG A 100 15.43 9.50 5.21
CA ARG A 100 15.98 10.00 3.94
C ARG A 100 14.99 10.88 3.16
N LEU A 101 13.78 11.08 3.67
CA LEU A 101 12.70 11.83 3.03
C LEU A 101 12.34 13.08 3.86
N PRO A 102 13.07 14.21 3.66
CA PRO A 102 12.93 15.36 4.54
C PRO A 102 11.59 16.09 4.33
N LEU A 103 10.88 16.29 5.44
CA LEU A 103 9.59 16.97 5.52
C LEU A 103 9.69 18.24 6.37
N ARG A 104 8.84 19.22 6.07
CA ARG A 104 8.60 20.40 6.91
C ARG A 104 7.11 20.59 7.14
N VAL A 105 6.78 21.28 8.22
CA VAL A 105 5.43 21.80 8.45
C VAL A 105 5.26 23.12 7.69
N VAL A 106 4.18 23.25 6.94
CA VAL A 106 3.80 24.45 6.20
C VAL A 106 2.47 24.99 6.76
N PHE A 107 2.40 26.30 6.93
CA PHE A 107 1.21 27.03 7.35
C PHE A 107 0.74 27.92 6.20
N ASP A 108 -0.20 27.44 5.39
CA ASP A 108 -0.75 28.15 4.22
C ASP A 108 -2.25 28.51 4.37
N GLY A 109 -2.74 28.53 5.61
CA GLY A 109 -3.95 29.26 6.00
C GLY A 109 -5.09 28.40 6.56
N ALA A 110 -5.33 27.19 6.05
CA ALA A 110 -6.44 26.36 6.53
C ALA A 110 -6.05 25.47 7.72
N ARG A 111 -4.94 24.74 7.59
CA ARG A 111 -4.41 23.83 8.61
C ARG A 111 -2.92 23.58 8.38
N PRO A 112 -2.11 23.35 9.43
CA PRO A 112 -0.73 22.90 9.26
C PRO A 112 -0.70 21.61 8.44
N ARG A 113 0.24 21.50 7.50
CA ARG A 113 0.43 20.28 6.71
C ARG A 113 1.90 19.94 6.56
N LEU A 114 2.19 18.66 6.39
CA LEU A 114 3.52 18.20 5.99
C LEU A 114 3.72 18.47 4.50
N ALA A 115 4.92 18.90 4.14
CA ALA A 115 5.35 19.07 2.76
C ALA A 115 6.83 18.69 2.61
N PRO A 116 7.25 18.17 1.44
CA PRO A 116 8.66 17.95 1.15
C PRO A 116 9.48 19.24 1.25
N THR A 117 10.72 19.14 1.72
CA THR A 117 11.68 20.24 1.67
C THR A 117 12.44 20.31 0.35
N VAL A 118 12.41 19.22 -0.44
CA VAL A 118 13.09 19.06 -1.73
C VAL A 118 12.09 18.77 -2.85
N GLY A 119 12.45 19.14 -4.08
CA GLY A 119 11.72 18.80 -5.31
C GLY A 119 12.11 17.44 -5.88
N GLY A 120 11.86 17.21 -7.17
CA GLY A 120 12.25 15.99 -7.87
C GLY A 120 11.62 14.70 -7.32
N ALA A 121 12.22 13.58 -7.69
CA ALA A 121 11.72 12.25 -7.29
C ALA A 121 11.76 12.05 -5.78
N ARG A 122 12.77 12.58 -5.08
CA ARG A 122 12.83 12.59 -3.62
C ARG A 122 11.66 13.32 -2.98
N GLY A 123 11.27 14.47 -3.54
CA GLY A 123 10.07 15.19 -3.12
C GLY A 123 8.79 14.39 -3.37
N GLY A 124 8.71 13.67 -4.50
CA GLY A 124 7.63 12.73 -4.80
C GLY A 124 7.51 11.60 -3.78
N LEU A 125 8.62 10.95 -3.43
CA LEU A 125 8.67 9.91 -2.40
C LEU A 125 8.29 10.45 -1.01
N ALA A 126 8.76 11.66 -0.67
CA ALA A 126 8.39 12.31 0.58
C ALA A 126 6.87 12.59 0.67
N ARG A 127 6.17 12.82 -0.45
CA ARG A 127 4.69 12.92 -0.47
C ARG A 127 4.01 11.59 -0.16
N LEU A 128 4.60 10.45 -0.54
CA LEU A 128 4.09 9.14 -0.11
C LEU A 128 4.21 8.95 1.41
N LEU A 129 5.32 9.44 2.00
CA LEU A 129 5.47 9.44 3.46
C LEU A 129 4.42 10.35 4.14
N VAL A 130 4.07 11.49 3.53
CA VAL A 130 2.93 12.30 4.00
C VAL A 130 1.63 11.51 3.94
N ALA A 131 1.37 10.76 2.86
CA ALA A 131 0.18 9.92 2.74
C ALA A 131 0.10 8.84 3.85
N VAL A 132 1.25 8.28 4.28
CA VAL A 132 1.32 7.38 5.46
C VAL A 132 0.90 8.11 6.74
N ALA A 133 1.41 9.33 6.97
CA ALA A 133 1.05 10.12 8.14
C ALA A 133 -0.44 10.54 8.14
N GLU A 134 -1.01 10.83 6.97
CA GLU A 134 -2.44 11.08 6.80
C GLU A 134 -3.27 9.82 7.13
N ALA A 135 -2.85 8.65 6.66
CA ALA A 135 -3.51 7.39 6.97
C ALA A 135 -3.53 7.10 8.48
N GLU A 136 -2.44 7.37 9.20
CA GLU A 136 -2.41 7.22 10.67
C GLU A 136 -3.29 8.25 11.37
N SER A 137 -3.26 9.51 10.93
CA SER A 137 -4.10 10.59 11.48
C SER A 137 -5.60 10.28 11.37
N ASP A 138 -5.99 9.57 10.32
CA ASP A 138 -7.37 9.14 10.06
C ASP A 138 -7.72 7.77 10.69
N ASP A 139 -6.85 7.17 11.52
CA ASP A 139 -6.97 5.79 12.06
C ASP A 139 -7.26 4.74 10.96
N ALA A 140 -6.68 4.98 9.79
CA ALA A 140 -6.82 4.21 8.56
C ALA A 140 -5.56 3.40 8.22
N TRP A 141 -4.41 3.70 8.83
CA TRP A 141 -3.15 2.98 8.63
C TRP A 141 -3.30 1.47 8.76
N ARG A 142 -3.98 1.00 9.82
CA ARG A 142 -4.22 -0.42 10.11
C ARG A 142 -5.18 -1.11 9.12
N ARG A 143 -5.82 -0.34 8.23
CA ARG A 143 -6.68 -0.87 7.17
C ARG A 143 -5.89 -1.19 5.90
N LEU A 144 -4.67 -0.68 5.76
CA LEU A 144 -3.77 -1.05 4.66
C LEU A 144 -3.18 -2.43 4.97
N LYS A 145 -3.45 -3.39 4.09
CA LYS A 145 -3.18 -4.82 4.34
C LYS A 145 -2.64 -5.50 3.10
N ILE A 146 -1.89 -6.58 3.30
CA ILE A 146 -1.52 -7.52 2.23
C ILE A 146 -2.46 -8.73 2.23
N CYS A 147 -2.86 -9.20 1.04
CA CYS A 147 -3.68 -10.40 0.86
C CYS A 147 -2.98 -11.66 1.39
N VAL A 148 -3.64 -12.42 2.27
CA VAL A 148 -3.09 -13.67 2.85
C VAL A 148 -3.08 -14.86 1.90
N ALA A 149 -3.65 -14.75 0.70
CA ALA A 149 -3.59 -15.85 -0.25
C ALA A 149 -2.14 -16.03 -0.70
N ASP A 150 -1.61 -17.26 -0.55
CA ASP A 150 -0.20 -17.61 -0.78
C ASP A 150 0.35 -17.08 -2.12
N GLU A 151 -0.51 -16.97 -3.14
CA GLU A 151 -0.16 -16.56 -4.50
C GLU A 151 -0.58 -15.14 -4.89
N CYS A 152 -1.02 -14.31 -3.95
CA CYS A 152 -1.56 -13.00 -4.31
C CYS A 152 -0.74 -11.84 -3.76
N GLN A 153 -0.46 -11.81 -2.45
CA GLN A 153 0.34 -10.77 -1.80
C GLN A 153 -0.02 -9.31 -2.19
N TRP A 154 -1.24 -9.08 -2.69
CA TRP A 154 -1.69 -7.79 -3.20
C TRP A 154 -2.05 -6.88 -2.04
N ALA A 155 -1.57 -5.64 -2.09
CA ALA A 155 -1.91 -4.60 -1.13
C ALA A 155 -3.32 -4.08 -1.40
N PHE A 156 -4.11 -3.95 -0.34
CA PHE A 156 -5.48 -3.46 -0.41
C PHE A 156 -5.88 -2.69 0.85
N TYR A 157 -6.90 -1.85 0.71
CA TYR A 157 -7.54 -1.16 1.82
C TYR A 157 -8.76 -1.94 2.35
N ASP A 158 -8.79 -2.20 3.65
CA ASP A 158 -9.87 -2.90 4.32
C ASP A 158 -11.06 -1.97 4.61
N THR A 159 -12.02 -1.97 3.70
CA THR A 159 -13.30 -1.27 3.81
C THR A 159 -14.32 -1.95 4.73
N SER A 160 -14.00 -3.11 5.32
CA SER A 160 -14.95 -3.81 6.21
C SER A 160 -15.15 -3.05 7.52
N LYS A 161 -16.37 -3.16 8.08
CA LYS A 161 -16.76 -2.48 9.32
C LYS A 161 -15.81 -2.80 10.48
N ASN A 162 -15.45 -4.08 10.62
CA ASN A 162 -14.66 -4.59 11.75
C ASN A 162 -13.18 -4.83 11.41
N ARG A 163 -12.67 -4.27 10.30
CA ARG A 163 -11.28 -4.47 9.84
C ARG A 163 -10.91 -5.96 9.76
N SER A 164 -11.84 -6.80 9.34
CA SER A 164 -11.72 -8.27 9.39
C SER A 164 -11.39 -8.89 8.04
N ARG A 165 -11.15 -8.08 6.99
CA ARG A 165 -10.85 -8.59 5.66
C ARG A 165 -9.38 -8.97 5.60
N HIS A 166 -9.12 -10.17 5.07
CA HIS A 166 -7.77 -10.72 4.89
C HIS A 166 -7.43 -10.95 3.41
N TRP A 167 -8.38 -10.74 2.49
CA TRP A 167 -8.22 -10.98 1.06
C TRP A 167 -8.48 -9.72 0.24
N CYS A 168 -7.65 -9.46 -0.78
CA CYS A 168 -7.79 -8.31 -1.68
C CYS A 168 -9.08 -8.34 -2.52
N SER A 169 -9.74 -9.48 -2.67
CA SER A 169 -11.06 -9.59 -3.28
C SER A 169 -11.76 -10.86 -2.78
N MET A 170 -13.03 -10.73 -2.40
CA MET A 170 -13.84 -11.89 -2.03
C MET A 170 -14.13 -12.79 -3.24
N GLY A 171 -14.31 -12.20 -4.42
CA GLY A 171 -14.64 -12.92 -5.66
C GLY A 171 -13.48 -13.75 -6.21
N VAL A 172 -12.25 -13.28 -6.03
CA VAL A 172 -11.03 -13.94 -6.53
C VAL A 172 -10.36 -14.75 -5.42
N CYS A 173 -9.65 -14.07 -4.51
CA CYS A 173 -8.85 -14.74 -3.47
C CYS A 173 -9.72 -15.41 -2.39
N GLY A 174 -10.83 -14.78 -1.98
CA GLY A 174 -11.74 -15.37 -1.00
C GLY A 174 -12.37 -16.69 -1.48
N ASN A 175 -12.79 -16.76 -2.73
CA ASN A 175 -13.34 -17.97 -3.34
C ASN A 175 -12.26 -19.03 -3.62
N ARG A 176 -11.06 -18.62 -4.05
CA ARG A 176 -9.91 -19.52 -4.22
C ARG A 176 -9.60 -20.25 -2.90
N GLN A 177 -9.58 -19.52 -1.78
CA GLN A 177 -9.32 -20.12 -0.46
C GLN A 177 -10.42 -21.09 -0.02
N LYS A 178 -11.70 -20.72 -0.18
CA LYS A 178 -12.82 -21.64 0.12
C LYS A 178 -12.72 -22.95 -0.65
N THR A 179 -12.34 -22.87 -1.92
CA THR A 179 -12.17 -24.05 -2.79
C THR A 179 -11.02 -24.93 -2.33
N ARG A 180 -9.87 -24.35 -1.94
CA ARG A 180 -8.73 -25.09 -1.37
C ARG A 180 -9.13 -25.82 -0.09
N THR A 181 -9.76 -25.14 0.86
CA THR A 181 -10.21 -25.74 2.13
C THR A 181 -11.25 -26.84 1.92
N TYR A 182 -12.17 -26.68 0.96
CA TYR A 182 -13.13 -27.73 0.62
C TYR A 182 -12.44 -28.98 0.06
N ARG A 183 -11.47 -28.81 -0.86
CA ARG A 183 -10.70 -29.92 -1.45
C ARG A 183 -9.84 -30.63 -0.41
N SER A 184 -9.19 -29.91 0.51
CA SER A 184 -8.38 -30.53 1.57
C SER A 184 -9.24 -31.38 2.52
N ARG A 185 -10.42 -30.87 2.90
CA ARG A 185 -11.41 -31.63 3.70
C ARG A 185 -11.90 -32.88 2.97
N GLN A 186 -12.19 -32.80 1.67
CA GLN A 186 -12.60 -33.98 0.89
C GLN A 186 -11.50 -35.05 0.79
N ARG A 187 -10.23 -34.64 0.73
CA ARG A 187 -9.09 -35.58 0.74
C ARG A 187 -8.92 -36.25 2.11
N ALA A 188 -9.03 -35.48 3.19
CA ALA A 188 -8.95 -36.00 4.56
C ALA A 188 -10.12 -36.92 4.94
N ASN A 189 -11.30 -36.73 4.34
CA ASN A 189 -12.47 -37.58 4.59
C ASN A 189 -12.52 -38.84 3.67
N ARG A 190 -11.52 -39.02 2.80
CA ARG A 190 -11.37 -40.17 1.89
C ARG A 190 -10.17 -41.07 2.26
N SER A 191 -9.42 -40.70 3.30
CA SER A 191 -8.30 -41.44 3.90
C SER A 191 -8.70 -41.97 5.26
#